data_AF-A0A9E4V7W5-F1
#
_entry.id   AF-A0A9E4V7W5-F1
#
_cell.length_a   1.000
_cell.length_b   1.000
_cell.length_c   1.000
_cell.angle_alpha   90.00
_cell.angle_beta   90.00
_cell.angle_gamma   90.00
#
_symmetry.space_group_name_H-M   'P 1'
#
loop_
_entity.id
_entity.type
_entity.pdbx_description
1 polymer ?
#
loop_
_entity_poly.entity_id
_entity_poly.type
_entity_poly.pdbx_seq_one_letter_code
_entity_poly.pdbx_strand_id
1 'polypeptide(L)'
;MGSFATSVRIEAPKERVWEVLSDLGSIYKWNPGITHSYTTSEAATGENAMRQCDLPGGGFLRERAFNWSEGEGFTIEIYETSLPMKESFVDFRATAEGEATVVKLKMDYKLKFGPVGVLMDAAFVGRQARNGMAELLGGLKEYVETGKQANASRAEEPAAAA
;
A
#
# COMPACT_ATOMS: atom_id res chain seq x y z
N MET A 1 0.66 -8.85 -18.46
CA MET A 1 0.06 -8.26 -17.23
C MET A 1 0.20 -9.30 -16.15
N GLY A 2 0.84 -8.98 -15.02
CA GLY A 2 0.83 -9.81 -13.82
C GLY A 2 -0.35 -9.44 -12.95
N SER A 3 -0.94 -10.42 -12.28
CA SER A 3 -2.04 -10.20 -11.33
C SER A 3 -1.94 -11.18 -10.17
N PHE A 4 -2.27 -10.72 -8.96
CA PHE A 4 -2.44 -11.57 -7.79
C PHE A 4 -3.35 -10.90 -6.76
N ALA A 5 -3.87 -11.71 -5.83
CA ALA A 5 -4.60 -11.22 -4.67
C ALA A 5 -4.08 -11.87 -3.40
N THR A 6 -4.23 -11.16 -2.29
CA THR A 6 -3.98 -11.64 -0.92
C THR A 6 -5.02 -11.02 0.01
N SER A 7 -5.12 -11.53 1.23
CA SER A 7 -6.04 -11.00 2.23
C SER A 7 -5.52 -11.21 3.63
N VAL A 8 -5.99 -10.39 4.56
CA VAL A 8 -5.75 -10.53 5.99
C VAL A 8 -7.06 -10.38 6.75
N ARG A 9 -7.21 -11.15 7.83
CA ARG A 9 -8.27 -10.97 8.81
C ARG A 9 -7.73 -10.15 9.98
N ILE A 10 -8.44 -9.07 10.31
CA ILE A 10 -8.11 -8.12 11.38
C ILE A 10 -9.21 -8.23 12.44
N GLU A 11 -8.83 -8.51 13.68
CA GLU A 11 -9.73 -8.62 14.83
C GLU A 11 -10.11 -7.21 15.34
N ALA A 12 -10.75 -6.44 14.47
CA ALA A 12 -11.29 -5.12 14.75
C ALA A 12 -12.52 -4.82 13.86
N PRO A 13 -13.45 -3.95 14.34
CA PRO A 13 -14.59 -3.48 13.56
C PRO A 13 -14.18 -2.79 12.26
N LYS A 14 -15.06 -2.84 11.25
CA LYS A 14 -14.78 -2.31 9.91
C LYS A 14 -14.47 -0.81 9.93
N GLU A 15 -15.13 -0.07 10.80
CA GLU A 15 -14.97 1.37 10.98
C GLU A 15 -13.54 1.71 11.40
N ARG A 16 -12.97 0.93 12.33
CA ARG A 16 -11.60 1.13 12.80
C ARG A 16 -10.57 0.76 11.73
N VAL A 17 -10.80 -0.32 11.00
CA VAL A 17 -9.94 -0.70 9.88
C VAL A 17 -9.99 0.34 8.77
N TRP A 18 -11.18 0.84 8.46
CA TRP A 18 -11.38 1.85 7.43
C TRP A 18 -10.73 3.19 7.78
N GLU A 19 -10.83 3.64 9.03
CA GLU A 19 -10.17 4.86 9.51
C GLU A 19 -8.66 4.85 9.20
N VAL A 20 -8.00 3.71 9.44
CA VAL A 20 -6.56 3.56 9.19
C VAL A 20 -6.26 3.38 7.70
N LEU A 21 -7.05 2.57 7.00
CA LEU A 21 -6.82 2.25 5.59
C LEU A 21 -7.07 3.46 4.67
N SER A 22 -8.06 4.29 5.01
CA SER A 22 -8.45 5.47 4.22
C SER A 22 -7.53 6.68 4.44
N ASP A 23 -6.78 6.74 5.55
CA ASP A 23 -5.72 7.75 5.75
C ASP A 23 -4.53 7.44 4.83
N LEU A 24 -4.62 7.95 3.61
CA LEU A 24 -3.64 7.71 2.55
C LEU A 24 -2.25 8.23 2.95
N GLY A 25 -2.19 9.43 3.54
CA GLY A 25 -0.94 10.13 3.86
C GLY A 25 -0.13 9.45 4.96
N SER A 26 -0.78 8.81 5.94
CA SER A 26 -0.10 8.20 7.10
C SER A 26 0.32 6.74 6.90
N ILE A 27 0.32 6.19 5.68
CA ILE A 27 0.64 4.77 5.45
C ILE A 27 2.00 4.35 6.02
N TYR A 28 2.99 5.25 6.07
CA TYR A 28 4.31 4.99 6.69
C TYR A 28 4.21 4.54 8.16
N LYS A 29 3.12 4.83 8.88
CA LYS A 29 2.95 4.42 10.29
C LYS A 29 2.79 2.92 10.43
N TRP A 30 2.21 2.25 9.43
CA TRP A 30 1.81 0.85 9.52
C TRP A 30 2.37 -0.01 8.39
N ASN A 31 2.82 0.56 7.27
CA ASN A 31 3.46 -0.19 6.19
C ASN A 31 4.99 -0.23 6.37
N PRO A 32 5.60 -1.40 6.68
CA PRO A 32 7.05 -1.52 6.89
C PRO A 32 7.87 -1.26 5.62
N GLY A 33 7.26 -1.35 4.43
CA GLY A 33 7.92 -1.06 3.16
C GLY A 33 8.06 0.43 2.83
N ILE A 34 7.47 1.32 3.63
CA ILE A 34 7.46 2.77 3.40
C ILE A 34 8.20 3.46 4.53
N THR A 35 9.10 4.38 4.18
CA THR A 35 9.92 5.11 5.14
C THR A 35 9.27 6.42 5.56
N HIS A 36 8.62 7.07 4.59
CA HIS A 36 7.87 8.30 4.77
C HIS A 36 6.74 8.36 3.75
N SER A 37 5.63 9.01 4.11
CA SER A 37 4.55 9.28 3.18
C SER A 37 3.76 10.51 3.60
N TYR A 38 3.15 11.16 2.63
CA TYR A 38 2.29 12.32 2.84
C TYR A 38 1.32 12.50 1.66
N THR A 39 0.18 13.12 1.93
CA THR A 39 -0.79 13.49 0.89
C THR A 39 -0.23 14.64 0.03
N THR A 40 -0.44 14.56 -1.29
CA THR A 40 0.00 15.58 -2.25
C THR A 40 -1.14 16.32 -2.94
N SER A 41 -2.40 15.93 -2.66
CA SER A 41 -3.63 16.62 -3.07
C SER A 41 -4.22 17.45 -1.92
N GLU A 42 -5.18 18.33 -2.24
CA GLU A 42 -5.94 19.08 -1.22
C GLU A 42 -6.75 18.15 -0.30
N ALA A 43 -7.39 17.13 -0.87
CA ALA A 43 -8.11 16.11 -0.11
C ALA A 43 -7.13 15.04 0.39
N ALA A 44 -7.22 14.70 1.68
CA ALA A 44 -6.41 13.63 2.30
C ALA A 44 -6.92 12.21 2.02
N THR A 45 -8.22 12.09 1.72
CA THR A 45 -8.93 10.84 1.43
C THR A 45 -9.93 11.06 0.30
N GLY A 46 -10.51 9.97 -0.24
CA GLY A 46 -11.57 10.06 -1.24
C GLY A 46 -11.09 9.95 -2.70
N GLU A 47 -12.04 10.09 -3.61
CA GLU A 47 -11.80 10.02 -5.05
C GLU A 47 -10.78 11.10 -5.49
N ASN A 48 -9.77 10.69 -6.27
CA ASN A 48 -8.65 11.51 -6.72
C ASN A 48 -7.70 12.01 -5.62
N ALA A 49 -7.81 11.55 -4.37
CA ALA A 49 -6.79 11.83 -3.37
C ALA A 49 -5.44 11.21 -3.78
N MET A 50 -4.36 11.93 -3.54
CA MET A 50 -3.02 11.58 -4.01
C MET A 50 -2.03 11.54 -2.85
N ARG A 51 -1.03 10.68 -2.96
CA ARG A 51 0.07 10.62 -2.00
C ARG A 51 1.42 10.34 -2.64
N GLN A 52 2.45 10.77 -1.94
CA GLN A 52 3.84 10.36 -2.13
C GLN A 52 4.19 9.31 -1.07
N CYS A 53 4.88 8.25 -1.49
CA CYS A 53 5.51 7.28 -0.59
C CYS A 53 6.99 7.14 -0.93
N ASP A 54 7.84 7.30 0.07
CA ASP A 54 9.27 7.10 -0.04
C ASP A 54 9.65 5.69 0.44
N LEU A 55 10.51 5.02 -0.32
CA LEU A 55 10.95 3.66 -0.10
C LEU A 55 12.41 3.65 0.41
N PRO A 56 12.83 2.59 1.12
CA PRO A 56 14.24 2.41 1.47
C PRO A 56 15.13 2.45 0.22
N GLY A 57 16.33 3.03 0.36
CA GLY A 57 17.29 3.13 -0.76
C GLY A 57 16.97 4.23 -1.79
N GLY A 58 16.11 5.19 -1.44
CA GLY A 58 15.80 6.36 -2.30
C GLY A 58 14.78 6.08 -3.40
N GLY A 59 14.07 4.95 -3.33
CA GLY A 59 12.96 4.67 -4.23
C GLY A 59 11.71 5.47 -3.85
N PHE A 60 10.74 5.56 -4.78
CA PHE A 60 9.50 6.29 -4.52
C PHE A 60 8.30 5.73 -5.30
N LEU A 61 7.10 6.04 -4.80
CA LEU A 61 5.80 5.81 -5.43
C LEU A 61 5.01 7.13 -5.38
N ARG A 62 4.43 7.53 -6.51
CA ARG A 62 3.38 8.55 -6.56
C ARG A 62 2.07 7.91 -6.96
N GLU A 63 1.07 8.17 -6.14
CA GLU A 63 -0.13 7.35 -6.09
C GLU A 63 -1.38 8.21 -6.13
N ARG A 64 -2.43 7.69 -6.77
CA ARG A 64 -3.76 8.32 -6.84
C ARG A 64 -4.84 7.30 -6.52
N ALA A 65 -5.77 7.67 -5.65
CA ALA A 65 -6.96 6.89 -5.33
C ALA A 65 -8.09 7.16 -6.33
N PHE A 66 -8.80 6.10 -6.72
CA PHE A 66 -9.99 6.16 -7.55
C PHE A 66 -10.90 4.96 -7.24
N ASN A 67 -12.11 4.94 -7.82
CA ASN A 67 -13.14 3.94 -7.50
C ASN A 67 -13.44 3.86 -5.99
N TRP A 68 -13.47 5.02 -5.33
CA TRP A 68 -13.67 5.11 -3.90
C TRP A 68 -15.12 4.82 -3.50
N SER A 69 -15.30 3.85 -2.61
CA SER A 69 -16.56 3.56 -1.93
C SER A 69 -16.32 3.66 -0.43
N GLU A 70 -16.94 4.68 0.19
CA GLU A 70 -16.72 5.01 1.60
C GLU A 70 -17.07 3.83 2.51
N GLY A 71 -16.13 3.45 3.38
CA GLY A 71 -16.25 2.31 4.27
C GLY A 71 -16.06 0.94 3.59
N GLU A 72 -15.87 0.86 2.28
CA GLU A 72 -15.82 -0.42 1.55
C GLU A 72 -14.49 -0.68 0.84
N GLY A 73 -13.92 0.32 0.17
CA GLY A 73 -12.71 0.10 -0.62
C GLY A 73 -12.39 1.21 -1.61
N PHE A 74 -11.21 1.11 -2.20
CA PHE A 74 -10.72 1.99 -3.26
C PHE A 74 -9.61 1.31 -4.04
N THR A 75 -9.29 1.85 -5.22
CA THR A 75 -8.13 1.44 -6.02
C THR A 75 -7.05 2.51 -5.98
N ILE A 76 -5.80 2.11 -5.80
CA ILE A 76 -4.61 2.96 -5.93
C ILE A 76 -3.96 2.71 -7.28
N GLU A 77 -3.81 3.77 -8.07
CA GLU A 77 -2.94 3.79 -9.26
C GLU A 77 -1.56 4.31 -8.86
N ILE A 78 -0.51 3.57 -9.17
CA ILE A 78 0.87 4.06 -9.08
C ILE A 78 1.24 4.64 -10.45
N TYR A 79 1.04 5.95 -10.62
CA TYR A 79 1.22 6.61 -11.92
C TYR A 79 2.68 7.00 -12.19
N GLU A 80 3.51 7.11 -11.15
CA GLU A 80 4.94 7.37 -11.28
C GLU A 80 5.74 6.62 -10.19
N THR A 81 6.84 5.98 -10.58
CA THR A 81 7.68 5.21 -9.64
C THR A 81 9.09 5.00 -10.17
N SER A 82 10.05 4.93 -9.25
CA SER A 82 11.42 4.47 -9.52
C SER A 82 11.53 2.96 -9.80
N LEU A 83 10.50 2.17 -9.47
CA LEU A 83 10.48 0.72 -9.66
C LEU A 83 10.34 0.33 -11.15
N PRO A 84 10.68 -0.92 -11.53
CA PRO A 84 10.57 -1.41 -12.91
C PRO A 84 9.13 -1.71 -13.37
N MET A 85 8.14 -0.97 -12.85
CA MET A 85 6.73 -1.08 -13.21
C MET A 85 6.35 0.03 -14.19
N LYS A 86 5.68 -0.35 -15.28
CA LYS A 86 5.10 0.55 -16.28
C LYS A 86 3.69 0.99 -15.88
N GLU A 87 2.89 0.06 -15.37
CA GLU A 87 1.51 0.26 -14.92
C GLU A 87 1.32 -0.57 -13.64
N SER A 88 0.66 -0.03 -12.62
CA SER A 88 0.36 -0.76 -11.38
C SER A 88 -0.91 -0.22 -10.71
N PHE A 89 -1.82 -1.12 -10.38
CA PHE A 89 -3.08 -0.85 -9.69
C PHE A 89 -3.21 -1.78 -8.48
N VAL A 90 -3.64 -1.22 -7.35
CA VAL A 90 -3.86 -1.96 -6.10
C VAL A 90 -5.28 -1.69 -5.61
N ASP A 91 -6.17 -2.68 -5.71
CA ASP A 91 -7.55 -2.61 -5.21
C ASP A 91 -7.62 -3.14 -3.79
N PHE A 92 -8.20 -2.34 -2.89
CA PHE A 92 -8.45 -2.68 -1.50
C PHE A 92 -9.96 -2.84 -1.27
N ARG A 93 -10.34 -3.91 -0.57
CA ARG A 93 -11.74 -4.16 -0.15
C ARG A 93 -11.78 -4.59 1.31
N ALA A 94 -12.53 -3.87 2.13
CA ALA A 94 -12.80 -4.21 3.53
C ALA A 94 -14.21 -4.78 3.66
N THR A 95 -14.33 -5.96 4.25
CA THR A 95 -15.61 -6.64 4.48
C THR A 95 -15.72 -7.04 5.94
N ALA A 96 -16.83 -6.67 6.59
CA ALA A 96 -17.10 -7.07 7.97
C ALA A 96 -17.36 -8.60 8.05
N GLU A 97 -16.83 -9.23 9.08
CA GLU A 97 -16.98 -10.65 9.39
C GLU A 97 -17.17 -10.81 10.92
N GLY A 98 -18.39 -10.52 11.39
CA GLY A 98 -18.70 -10.39 12.81
C GLY A 98 -18.03 -9.15 13.40
N GLU A 99 -17.32 -9.32 14.51
CA GLU A 99 -16.53 -8.27 15.18
C GLU A 99 -15.16 -8.01 14.51
N ALA A 100 -14.86 -8.72 13.43
CA ALA A 100 -13.62 -8.63 12.69
C ALA A 100 -13.85 -8.12 11.26
N THR A 101 -12.76 -7.83 10.57
CA THR A 101 -12.77 -7.35 9.19
C THR A 101 -11.79 -8.14 8.35
N VAL A 102 -12.22 -8.57 7.17
CA VAL A 102 -11.35 -9.13 6.14
C VAL A 102 -10.98 -8.02 5.16
N VAL A 103 -9.70 -7.72 5.06
CA VAL A 103 -9.16 -6.81 4.03
C VAL A 103 -8.56 -7.64 2.91
N LYS A 104 -9.13 -7.52 1.71
CA LYS A 104 -8.61 -8.12 0.48
C LYS A 104 -7.84 -7.07 -0.31
N LEU A 105 -6.71 -7.47 -0.86
CA LEU A 105 -5.86 -6.67 -1.73
C LEU A 105 -5.68 -7.42 -3.04
N LYS A 106 -5.99 -6.79 -4.17
CA LYS A 106 -5.67 -7.29 -5.50
C LYS A 106 -4.71 -6.33 -6.19
N MET A 107 -3.61 -6.85 -6.71
CA MET A 107 -2.64 -6.06 -7.48
C MET A 107 -2.61 -6.52 -8.94
N ASP A 108 -2.69 -5.56 -9.86
CA ASP A 108 -2.51 -5.73 -11.29
C ASP A 108 -1.34 -4.87 -11.76
N TYR A 109 -0.35 -5.44 -12.44
CA TYR A 109 0.85 -4.69 -12.84
C TYR A 109 1.45 -5.13 -14.18
N LYS A 110 2.31 -4.28 -14.72
CA LYS A 110 3.06 -4.50 -15.97
C LYS A 110 4.48 -4.01 -15.81
N LEU A 111 5.45 -4.82 -16.23
CA LEU A 111 6.87 -4.47 -16.14
C LEU A 111 7.31 -3.63 -17.35
N LYS A 112 8.43 -2.92 -17.19
CA LYS A 112 9.04 -2.09 -18.24
C LYS A 112 9.80 -2.90 -19.32
N PHE A 113 10.18 -4.16 -19.06
CA PHE A 113 11.07 -4.96 -19.91
C PHE A 113 10.33 -5.81 -20.98
N GLY A 114 11.05 -6.35 -21.98
CA GLY A 114 10.54 -7.19 -23.10
C GLY A 114 10.71 -8.73 -22.94
N PRO A 115 10.10 -9.55 -23.80
CA PRO A 115 9.57 -10.89 -23.44
C PRO A 115 10.57 -11.97 -22.97
N VAL A 116 11.84 -11.96 -23.39
CA VAL A 116 12.78 -13.07 -23.09
C VAL A 116 13.54 -12.88 -21.77
N GLY A 117 13.93 -11.66 -21.42
CA GLY A 117 14.47 -11.32 -20.09
C GLY A 117 13.36 -11.12 -19.04
N VAL A 118 12.16 -10.73 -19.49
CA VAL A 118 10.99 -10.53 -18.62
C VAL A 118 10.57 -11.78 -17.88
N LEU A 119 10.73 -12.99 -18.43
CA LEU A 119 10.08 -14.14 -17.80
C LEU A 119 10.70 -14.52 -16.45
N MET A 120 12.04 -14.58 -16.35
CA MET A 120 12.73 -14.87 -15.09
C MET A 120 12.61 -13.69 -14.12
N ASP A 121 12.77 -12.46 -14.61
CA ASP A 121 12.61 -11.25 -13.80
C ASP A 121 11.16 -11.08 -13.31
N ALA A 122 10.16 -11.44 -14.11
CA ALA A 122 8.76 -11.35 -13.71
C ALA A 122 8.40 -12.36 -12.62
N ALA A 123 9.02 -13.54 -12.60
CA ALA A 123 8.83 -14.49 -11.50
C ALA A 123 9.41 -13.93 -10.19
N PHE A 124 10.62 -13.35 -10.24
CA PHE A 124 11.26 -12.73 -9.08
C PHE A 124 10.50 -11.48 -8.61
N VAL A 125 10.24 -10.52 -9.50
CA VAL A 125 9.49 -9.30 -9.21
C VAL A 125 8.08 -9.63 -8.74
N GLY A 126 7.42 -10.62 -9.35
CA GLY A 126 6.10 -11.07 -8.93
C GLY A 126 6.09 -11.69 -7.54
N ARG A 127 7.15 -12.40 -7.15
CA ARG A 127 7.31 -12.91 -5.78
C ARG A 127 7.57 -11.78 -4.79
N GLN A 128 8.45 -10.84 -5.13
CA GLN A 128 8.75 -9.70 -4.28
C GLN A 128 7.52 -8.79 -4.09
N ALA A 129 6.76 -8.53 -5.15
CA ALA A 129 5.51 -7.77 -5.07
C ALA A 129 4.48 -8.47 -4.16
N ARG A 130 4.31 -9.80 -4.27
CA ARG A 130 3.44 -10.56 -3.36
C ARG A 130 3.86 -10.46 -1.91
N ASN A 131 5.17 -10.62 -1.64
CA ASN A 131 5.71 -10.50 -0.30
C ASN A 131 5.48 -9.09 0.27
N GLY A 132 5.78 -8.05 -0.51
CA GLY A 132 5.55 -6.67 -0.09
C GLY A 132 4.07 -6.36 0.20
N MET A 133 3.14 -6.88 -0.61
CA MET A 133 1.71 -6.72 -0.34
C MET A 133 1.24 -7.53 0.89
N ALA A 134 1.85 -8.69 1.16
CA ALA A 134 1.58 -9.46 2.37
C ALA A 134 2.11 -8.74 3.63
N GLU A 135 3.31 -8.17 3.57
CA GLU A 135 3.90 -7.36 4.64
C GLU A 135 3.09 -6.09 4.90
N LEU A 136 2.61 -5.42 3.84
CA LEU A 136 1.71 -4.28 3.93
C LEU A 136 0.44 -4.63 4.72
N LEU A 137 -0.23 -5.74 4.37
CA LEU A 137 -1.43 -6.19 5.08
C LEU A 137 -1.13 -6.64 6.52
N GLY A 138 0.02 -7.29 6.74
CA GLY A 138 0.48 -7.67 8.08
C GLY A 138 0.70 -6.46 8.98
N GLY A 139 1.33 -5.41 8.45
CA GLY A 139 1.55 -4.16 9.17
C GLY A 139 0.25 -3.40 9.46
N LEU A 140 -0.70 -3.39 8.51
CA LEU A 140 -2.06 -2.86 8.76
C LEU A 140 -2.74 -3.60 9.92
N LYS A 141 -2.71 -4.94 9.90
CA LYS A 141 -3.29 -5.77 10.97
C LYS A 141 -2.67 -5.43 12.33
N GLU A 142 -1.34 -5.47 12.44
CA GLU A 142 -0.63 -5.21 13.70
C GLU A 142 -0.94 -3.81 14.23
N TYR A 143 -0.91 -2.79 13.37
CA TYR A 143 -1.20 -1.42 13.76
C TYR A 143 -2.65 -1.22 14.22
N VAL A 144 -3.62 -1.81 13.52
CA VAL A 144 -5.04 -1.71 13.91
C VAL A 144 -5.30 -2.41 15.25
N GLU A 145 -4.73 -3.60 15.45
CA GLU A 145 -4.99 -4.41 16.65
C GLU A 145 -4.24 -3.94 17.89
N THR A 146 -3.06 -3.34 17.72
CA THR A 146 -2.15 -3.03 18.84
C THR A 146 -1.75 -1.57 18.95
N GLY A 147 -1.94 -0.77 17.89
CA GLY A 147 -1.42 0.60 17.79
C GLY A 147 0.09 0.68 17.56
N LYS A 148 0.81 -0.44 17.46
CA LYS A 148 2.26 -0.46 17.24
C LYS A 148 2.59 0.00 15.83
N GLN A 149 3.43 1.03 15.73
CA GLN A 149 3.91 1.55 14.45
C GLN A 149 4.96 0.63 13.84
N ALA A 150 4.90 0.43 12.52
CA ALA A 150 5.86 -0.36 11.75
C ALA A 150 7.27 0.23 11.79
N ASN A 151 7.38 1.56 11.90
CA ASN A 151 8.64 2.31 11.87
C ASN A 151 8.99 2.99 13.20
N ALA A 152 8.48 2.50 14.33
CA ALA A 152 8.66 3.13 15.65
C ALA A 152 10.14 3.38 16.04
N SER A 153 11.08 2.58 15.55
CA SER A 153 12.53 2.73 15.80
C SER A 153 13.25 3.67 14.81
N ARG A 154 12.56 4.17 13.78
CA ARG A 154 13.16 5.00 12.72
C ARG A 154 12.81 6.48 12.84
N ALA A 155 11.89 6.83 13.73
CA ALA A 155 11.52 8.21 14.04
C ALA A 155 12.62 9.01 14.76
N GLU A 156 13.75 8.37 15.13
CA GLU A 156 14.87 9.02 15.82
C GLU A 156 16.01 9.48 14.89
N GLU A 157 15.92 9.28 13.57
CA GLU A 157 16.92 9.84 12.64
C GLU A 157 16.44 11.19 12.12
N PRO A 158 17.04 12.32 12.54
CA PRO A 158 16.63 13.62 12.04
C PRO A 158 16.86 13.67 10.53
N ALA A 159 15.86 14.14 9.79
CA ALA A 159 16.00 14.49 8.38
C ALA A 159 17.22 15.41 8.26
N ALA A 160 18.29 14.90 7.64
CA ALA A 160 19.48 15.68 7.36
C ALA A 160 19.04 16.86 6.48
N ALA A 161 19.04 18.05 7.08
CA ALA A 161 18.83 19.30 6.38
C ALA A 161 19.92 19.43 5.30
N ALA A 162 19.48 19.56 4.05
CA ALA A 162 20.29 19.99 2.92
C ALA A 162 19.93 21.43 2.55
#